data_AF-A0A2E0F4G6-F1
#
_entry.id   AF-A0A2E0F4G6-F1
#
_cell.length_a   1.000
_cell.length_b   1.000
_cell.length_c   1.000
_cell.angle_alpha   90.00
_cell.angle_beta   90.00
_cell.angle_gamma   90.00
#
_symmetry.space_group_name_H-M   'P 1'
#
loop_
_entity.id
_entity.type
_entity.pdbx_description
1 polymer ?
#
loop_
_entity_poly.entity_id
_entity_poly.type
_entity_poly.pdbx_seq_one_letter_code
_entity_poly.pdbx_strand_id
1 'polypeptide(L)' 'MIRLLFLLLSFNISSQTNQNSKEYDLVLEIPNIETAGIIYIAVYDNAEDFDSGDDSRDIMAYNIIEPVSKEIYQKKNYT' A
#
# COMPACT_ATOMS: atom_id res chain seq x y z
N MET A 1 40.49 -23.41 -13.02
CA MET A 1 39.86 -22.20 -13.59
C MET A 1 38.36 -22.36 -13.84
N ILE A 2 37.88 -23.47 -14.41
CA ILE A 2 36.44 -23.69 -14.70
C ILE A 2 35.52 -23.60 -13.48
N ARG A 3 35.96 -24.04 -12.29
CA ARG A 3 35.17 -23.98 -11.05
C ARG A 3 34.88 -22.54 -10.58
N LEU A 4 35.77 -21.59 -10.88
CA LEU A 4 35.58 -20.18 -10.53
C LEU A 4 34.52 -19.52 -11.44
N LEU A 5 34.43 -19.96 -12.69
CA LEU A 5 33.43 -19.50 -13.65
C LEU A 5 32.00 -19.90 -13.21
N PHE A 6 31.82 -21.13 -12.71
CA PHE A 6 30.53 -21.60 -12.19
C PHE A 6 30.10 -20.88 -10.90
N LEU A 7 31.06 -20.47 -10.06
CA LEU A 7 30.80 -19.65 -8.87
C LEU A 7 30.34 -18.23 -9.25
N LEU A 8 30.98 -17.59 -10.23
CA LEU A 8 30.58 -16.24 -10.67
C LEU A 8 29.23 -16.25 -11.40
N LEU A 9 28.90 -17.31 -12.13
CA LEU A 9 27.58 -17.47 -12.76
C LEU A 9 26.45 -17.63 -11.73
N SER A 10 26.72 -18.31 -10.59
CA SER A 10 25.71 -18.47 -9.54
C SER A 10 25.40 -17.17 -8.80
N PHE A 11 26.37 -16.27 -8.64
CA PHE A 11 26.14 -14.92 -8.09
C PHE A 11 25.31 -14.00 -9.00
N ASN A 12 25.34 -14.21 -10.33
CA ASN A 12 24.55 -13.40 -11.27
C ASN A 12 23.10 -13.86 -11.40
N ILE A 13 22.79 -15.12 -11.05
CA ILE A 13 21.43 -15.66 -11.13
C ILE A 13 20.60 -15.25 -9.89
N SER A 14 21.24 -14.99 -8.75
CA SER A 14 20.55 -14.60 -7.51
C SER A 14 20.13 -13.12 -7.45
N SER A 15 20.58 -12.26 -8.36
CA SER A 15 20.25 -10.82 -8.36
C SER A 15 19.09 -10.42 -9.29
N GLN A 16 18.45 -11.38 -9.97
CA GLN A 16 17.28 -11.14 -10.81
C GLN A 16 16.03 -11.77 -10.21
N THR A 17 15.73 -11.45 -8.95
CA THR A 17 14.33 -11.48 -8.52
C THR A 17 13.65 -10.29 -9.17
N ASN A 18 12.96 -10.55 -10.28
CA ASN A 18 11.99 -9.62 -10.87
C ASN A 18 11.01 -9.19 -9.77
N GLN A 19 11.25 -8.04 -9.17
CA GLN A 19 10.22 -7.27 -8.51
C GLN A 19 9.38 -6.66 -9.62
N ASN A 20 8.55 -7.49 -10.25
CA ASN A 20 7.34 -7.00 -10.88
C ASN A 20 6.43 -6.58 -9.73
N SER A 21 6.74 -5.46 -9.07
CA SER A 21 5.77 -4.74 -8.27
C SER A 21 4.67 -4.36 -9.25
N LYS A 22 3.62 -5.18 -9.29
CA LYS A 22 2.40 -4.76 -9.94
C LYS A 22 1.95 -3.55 -9.13
N GLU A 23 2.11 -2.37 -9.70
CA GLU A 23 1.50 -1.16 -9.16
C GLU A 23 0.00 -1.40 -9.18
N TYR A 24 -0.61 -1.38 -8.01
CA TYR A 24 -2.05 -1.52 -7.85
C TYR A 24 -2.58 -0.15 -7.45
N ASP A 25 -3.60 0.33 -8.16
CA ASP A 25 -4.27 1.56 -7.80
C ASP A 25 -5.39 1.28 -6.79
N LEU A 26 -5.39 2.00 -5.66
CA LEU A 26 -6.53 2.01 -4.74
C LEU A 26 -7.51 3.10 -5.17
N VAL A 27 -8.74 2.70 -5.48
CA VAL A 27 -9.86 3.62 -5.75
C VAL A 27 -10.85 3.56 -4.61
N LEU A 28 -11.08 4.70 -3.97
CA LEU A 28 -12.05 4.89 -2.89
C LEU A 28 -13.23 5.71 -3.43
N GLU A 29 -14.43 5.14 -3.33
CA GLU A 29 -15.68 5.81 -3.69
C GLU A 29 -16.64 5.76 -2.50
N ILE A 30 -17.10 6.93 -2.06
CA ILE A 30 -18.10 7.07 -1.02
C ILE A 30 -19.28 7.83 -1.64
N PRO A 31 -20.31 7.09 -2.11
CA PRO A 31 -21.46 7.70 -2.75
C PRO A 31 -22.45 8.25 -1.72
N ASN A 32 -23.34 9.13 -2.16
CA ASN A 32 -24.51 9.59 -1.39
C ASN A 32 -24.16 10.17 -0.01
N ILE A 33 -23.11 11.00 0.07
CA ILE A 33 -22.79 11.71 1.31
C ILE A 33 -23.96 12.66 1.61
N GLU A 34 -24.74 12.35 2.65
CA GLU A 34 -25.96 13.09 2.98
C GLU A 34 -25.68 14.47 3.59
N THR A 35 -24.57 14.58 4.32
CA THR A 35 -24.15 15.78 5.05
C THR A 35 -22.66 16.02 4.85
N ALA A 36 -22.28 17.27 4.56
CA ALA A 36 -20.88 17.66 4.47
C ALA A 36 -20.15 17.41 5.80
N GLY A 37 -18.88 17.02 5.72
CA GLY A 37 -18.14 16.60 6.89
C GLY A 37 -16.67 16.36 6.60
N ILE A 38 -16.03 15.56 7.45
CA ILE A 38 -14.65 15.13 7.28
C ILE A 38 -14.65 13.61 7.25
N ILE A 39 -14.03 13.04 6.23
CA ILE A 39 -13.81 11.59 6.13
C ILE A 39 -12.44 11.27 6.75
N TYR A 40 -12.42 10.24 7.59
CA TYR A 40 -11.21 9.68 8.19
C TYR A 40 -11.08 8.22 7.76
N ILE A 41 -10.04 7.91 6.98
CA ILE A 41 -9.72 6.54 6.57
C ILE A 41 -8.31 6.22 7.03
N ALA A 42 -8.14 5.13 7.75
CA ALA A 42 -6.84 4.58 8.11
C ALA A 42 -6.61 3.28 7.32
N VAL A 43 -5.41 3.12 6.78
CA VAL A 43 -4.97 1.93 6.07
C VAL A 43 -3.78 1.36 6.83
N TYR A 44 -3.88 0.09 7.20
CA TYR A 44 -2.86 -0.64 7.95
C TYR A 44 -2.20 -1.69 7.04
N ASP A 45 -0.92 -1.98 7.28
CA ASP A 45 -0.23 -3.08 6.61
C ASP A 45 -0.54 -4.38 7.33
N ASN A 46 -1.35 -5.24 6.72
CA ASN A 46 -1.68 -6.54 7.28
C ASN A 46 -0.45 -7.45 7.48
N ALA A 47 0.66 -7.23 6.77
CA ALA A 47 1.87 -8.02 7.00
C ALA A 47 2.53 -7.68 8.35
N GLU A 48 2.38 -6.45 8.82
CA GLU A 48 2.97 -5.96 10.07
C GLU A 48 1.95 -5.96 11.22
N ASP A 49 0.66 -5.79 10.91
CA ASP A 49 -0.35 -5.36 11.87
C ASP A 49 -1.61 -6.25 11.94
N PHE A 50 -1.63 -7.37 11.19
CA PHE A 50 -2.77 -8.29 11.26
C PHE A 50 -2.88 -8.89 12.67
N ASP A 51 -3.92 -8.47 13.41
CA ASP A 51 -4.28 -8.94 14.75
C ASP A 51 -3.43 -8.36 15.91
N SER A 52 -2.77 -7.21 15.71
CA SER A 52 -1.98 -6.55 16.77
C SER A 52 -2.82 -6.05 17.96
N GLY A 53 -4.08 -5.67 17.70
CA GLY A 53 -4.94 -4.98 18.65
C GLY A 53 -4.49 -3.55 19.00
N ASP A 54 -3.46 -3.04 18.32
CA ASP A 54 -3.01 -1.65 18.40
C ASP A 54 -3.81 -0.85 17.36
N ASP A 55 -4.46 0.23 17.78
CA ASP A 55 -5.20 1.16 16.91
C ASP A 55 -4.56 2.56 16.91
N SER A 56 -3.31 2.65 17.38
CA SER A 56 -2.55 3.90 17.42
C SER A 56 -2.32 4.45 16.02
N ARG A 57 -2.12 5.77 15.95
CA ARG A 57 -1.79 6.42 14.67
C ARG A 57 -0.39 6.09 14.19
N ASP A 58 0.48 5.63 15.09
CA ASP A 58 1.90 5.42 14.82
C ASP A 58 2.14 4.17 13.95
N ILE A 59 1.18 3.26 13.91
CA ILE A 59 1.21 2.02 13.09
C ILE A 59 0.46 2.15 11.76
N MET A 60 -0.18 3.30 11.49
CA MET A 60 -0.89 3.51 10.23
C MET A 60 0.10 3.60 9.08
N ALA A 61 -0.02 2.70 8.11
CA ALA A 61 0.77 2.78 6.87
C ALA A 61 0.36 4.02 6.05
N TYR A 62 -0.93 4.35 6.06
CA TYR A 62 -1.46 5.53 5.36
C TYR A 62 -2.76 6.02 6.00
N ASN A 63 -3.02 7.32 5.94
CA ASN A 63 -4.28 7.92 6.38
C ASN A 63 -4.82 8.96 5.40
N ILE A 64 -6.15 9.08 5.35
CA ILE A 64 -6.88 10.10 4.58
C ILE A 64 -7.74 10.87 5.57
N ILE A 65 -7.52 12.19 5.61
CA ILE A 65 -8.28 13.13 6.43
C ILE A 65 -8.66 14.30 5.54
N GLU A 66 -9.87 14.27 4.98
CA GLU A 66 -10.29 15.23 3.96
C GLU A 66 -11.72 15.74 4.19
N PRO A 67 -11.96 17.05 3.95
CA PRO A 67 -13.30 17.58 3.95
C PRO A 67 -14.07 17.05 2.72
N VAL A 68 -15.35 16.75 2.91
CA VAL A 68 -16.25 16.29 1.86
C VAL A 68 -17.53 17.12 1.83
N SER A 69 -18.01 17.39 0.62
CA SER A 69 -19.32 18.00 0.41
C SER A 69 -20.41 16.93 0.33
N LYS A 70 -21.66 17.37 0.48
CA LYS A 70 -22.82 16.55 0.14
C LYS A 70 -22.76 16.26 -1.35
N GLU A 71 -22.51 15.00 -1.73
CA GLU A 71 -22.47 14.42 -3.09
C GLU A 71 -21.62 13.13 -3.05
N ILE A 72 -20.72 12.91 -4.02
CA ILE A 72 -19.88 11.72 -4.15
C ILE A 72 -18.42 12.14 -3.88
N TYR A 73 -17.74 11.38 -3.02
CA TYR A 73 -16.29 11.47 -2.86
C TYR A 73 -15.61 10.36 -3.68
N GLN A 74 -14.65 10.75 -4.52
CA GLN A 74 -13.80 9.82 -5.28
C GLN A 74 -12.34 10.20 -5.09
N LYS A 75 -11.51 9.23 -4.69
CA LYS A 75 -10.06 9.40 -4.63
C LYS A 75 -9.36 8.19 -5.22
N LYS A 76 -8.42 8.47 -6.13
CA LYS A 76 -7.49 7.50 -6.67
C LYS A 76 -6.13 7.72 -6.01
N ASN A 77 -5.63 6.71 -5.30
CA ASN A 77 -4.29 6.72 -4.73
C ASN A 77 -3.39 5.75 -5.50
N TYR A 78 -2.18 6.20 -5.78
CA TYR A 78 -1.13 5.39 -6.38
C TYR A 78 -0.37 4.73 -5.23
N THR A 79 -0.34 3.39 -5.22
CA THR A 79 0.34 2.56 -4.21
C THR A 79 1.47 1.77 -4.84
#